data_AF-A0A7S3F8C5-F1
#
_entry.id   AF-A0A7S3F8C5-F1
#
_cell.length_a   1.000
_cell.length_b   1.000
_cell.length_c   1.000
_cell.angle_alpha   90.00
_cell.angle_beta   90.00
_cell.angle_gamma   90.00
#
_symmetry.space_group_name_H-M   'P 1'
#
loop_
_entity.id
_entity.type
_entity.pdbx_description
1 polymer ?
#
loop_
_entity_poly.entity_id
_entity_poly.type
_entity_poly.pdbx_seq_one_letter_code
_entity_poly.pdbx_strand_id
1 'polypeptide(L)'
;ARHPYSSTPEHGNIDPVTMSRSVGLASNPEPISEQEWKERLLSIEVNYAAMNRLVMDYLVIEGHKEAAECFMAESGTEVGIDLKTLGERVAIRSAVESGCVAEALKRVKQLGLAVLDNNPYLRFSIMQP
;
A
#
# COMPACT_ATOMS: atom_id res chain seq x y z
N ALA A 1 -45.09 55.72 -37.27
CA ALA A 1 -46.23 55.11 -37.97
C ALA A 1 -46.06 53.59 -37.94
N ARG A 2 -47.01 52.85 -37.39
CA ARG A 2 -47.09 51.38 -37.56
C ARG A 2 -47.56 51.12 -38.99
N HIS A 3 -46.96 50.19 -39.72
CA HIS A 3 -47.72 49.24 -40.54
C HIS A 3 -46.95 47.92 -40.77
N PRO A 4 -47.62 46.76 -40.69
CA PRO A 4 -47.05 45.42 -40.80
C PRO A 4 -47.40 44.77 -42.15
N TYR A 5 -46.47 44.10 -42.85
CA TYR A 5 -46.73 43.15 -43.95
C TYR A 5 -45.47 42.27 -44.14
N SER A 6 -45.55 40.95 -43.91
CA SER A 6 -45.78 39.86 -44.90
C SER A 6 -44.46 39.26 -45.43
N SER A 7 -44.16 38.01 -45.04
CA SER A 7 -44.19 36.81 -45.91
C SER A 7 -43.02 36.70 -46.92
N THR A 8 -42.03 35.86 -46.54
CA THR A 8 -41.22 34.82 -47.28
C THR A 8 -40.92 34.99 -48.79
N PRO A 9 -39.90 34.32 -49.40
CA PRO A 9 -39.23 33.07 -48.97
C PRO A 9 -37.70 32.98 -49.24
N GLU A 10 -37.19 31.77 -49.00
CA GLU A 10 -36.06 31.08 -49.65
C GLU A 10 -34.63 31.61 -49.46
N HIS A 11 -33.75 30.79 -48.88
CA HIS A 11 -32.51 30.33 -49.52
C HIS A 11 -31.90 29.19 -48.68
N GLY A 12 -31.72 28.04 -49.32
CA GLY A 12 -30.53 27.21 -49.10
C GLY A 12 -30.59 26.15 -48.03
N ASN A 13 -31.02 24.96 -48.45
CA ASN A 13 -30.85 23.68 -47.79
C ASN A 13 -29.36 23.39 -47.45
N ILE A 14 -29.10 22.91 -46.23
CA ILE A 14 -27.91 22.10 -45.89
C ILE A 14 -28.38 20.99 -44.96
N ASP A 15 -28.71 19.85 -45.55
CA ASP A 15 -28.91 18.59 -44.83
C ASP A 15 -27.59 18.21 -44.14
N PRO A 16 -27.54 18.02 -42.81
CA PRO A 16 -26.35 17.46 -42.19
C PRO A 16 -26.30 15.98 -42.54
N VAL A 17 -25.36 15.63 -43.43
CA VAL A 17 -25.02 14.26 -43.76
C VAL A 17 -24.81 13.47 -42.48
N THR A 18 -25.55 12.37 -42.35
CA THR A 18 -25.37 11.36 -41.32
C THR A 18 -24.00 10.73 -41.51
N MET A 19 -23.00 11.19 -40.76
CA MET A 19 -21.84 10.38 -40.43
C MET A 19 -22.04 9.82 -39.03
N SER A 20 -22.81 8.73 -38.95
CA SER A 20 -22.75 7.81 -37.82
C SER A 20 -21.37 7.16 -37.82
N ARG A 21 -20.40 7.87 -37.25
CA ARG A 21 -19.13 7.27 -36.83
C ARG A 21 -19.48 6.33 -35.70
N SER A 22 -19.48 5.04 -36.00
CA SER A 22 -19.43 3.96 -35.00
C SER A 22 -18.11 4.10 -34.24
N VAL A 23 -18.07 5.03 -33.29
CA VAL A 23 -17.03 5.05 -32.27
C VAL A 23 -17.34 3.81 -31.44
N GLY A 24 -16.54 2.76 -31.64
CA GLY A 24 -16.59 1.57 -30.82
C GLY A 24 -16.64 2.01 -29.37
N LEU A 25 -17.70 1.60 -28.67
CA LEU A 25 -17.90 1.91 -27.27
C LEU A 25 -16.62 1.46 -26.55
N ALA A 26 -15.77 2.43 -26.20
CA ALA A 26 -14.92 2.27 -25.05
C ALA A 26 -15.89 1.94 -23.92
N SER A 27 -15.88 0.69 -23.50
CA SER A 27 -16.68 0.22 -22.38
C SER A 27 -16.22 1.03 -21.17
N ASN A 28 -16.91 2.13 -20.92
CA ASN A 28 -16.83 2.79 -19.63
C ASN A 28 -17.33 1.73 -18.64
N PRO A 29 -16.50 1.23 -17.72
CA PRO A 29 -16.95 0.19 -16.80
C PRO A 29 -18.15 0.76 -16.05
N GLU A 30 -19.32 0.13 -16.24
CA GLU A 30 -20.52 0.58 -15.54
C GLU A 30 -20.23 0.58 -14.03
N PRO A 31 -20.63 1.65 -13.31
CA PRO A 31 -20.40 1.72 -11.88
C PRO A 31 -21.13 0.55 -11.21
N ILE A 32 -20.36 -0.34 -10.58
CA ILE A 32 -20.87 -1.50 -9.85
C ILE A 32 -21.79 -0.99 -8.73
N SER A 33 -22.99 -1.57 -8.62
CA SER A 33 -23.92 -1.23 -7.54
C SER A 33 -23.38 -1.66 -6.17
N GLU A 34 -23.80 -1.01 -5.09
CA GLU A 34 -23.35 -1.37 -3.73
C GLU A 34 -23.68 -2.82 -3.38
N GLN A 35 -24.86 -3.30 -3.80
CA GLN A 35 -25.29 -4.69 -3.63
C GLN A 35 -24.37 -5.66 -4.35
N GLU A 36 -24.08 -5.41 -5.64
CA GLU A 36 -23.20 -6.27 -6.43
C GLU A 36 -21.76 -6.25 -5.90
N TRP A 37 -21.28 -5.11 -5.38
CA TRP A 37 -19.99 -5.03 -4.71
C TRP A 37 -19.95 -5.91 -3.45
N LYS A 38 -21.00 -5.88 -2.62
CA LYS A 38 -21.10 -6.72 -1.41
C LYS A 38 -21.14 -8.20 -1.76
N GLU A 39 -21.90 -8.59 -2.79
CA GLU A 39 -21.97 -9.97 -3.25
C GLU A 39 -20.61 -10.48 -3.73
N ARG A 40 -19.89 -9.65 -4.51
CA ARG A 40 -18.51 -9.95 -4.94
C ARG A 40 -17.53 -10.02 -3.78
N LEU A 41 -17.71 -9.20 -2.75
CA LEU A 41 -16.84 -9.22 -1.57
C LEU A 41 -17.06 -10.47 -0.72
N LEU A 42 -18.31 -10.91 -0.57
CA LEU A 42 -18.68 -12.13 0.15
C LEU A 42 -18.26 -13.41 -0.59
N SER A 43 -18.13 -13.37 -1.91
CA SER A 43 -17.69 -14.52 -2.70
C SER A 43 -16.19 -14.75 -2.69
N ILE A 44 -15.40 -13.81 -2.17
CA ILE A 44 -13.95 -13.96 -2.04
C ILE A 44 -13.64 -14.86 -0.86
N GLU A 45 -13.07 -16.04 -1.14
CA GLU A 45 -12.48 -16.88 -0.11
C GLU A 45 -11.16 -16.29 0.36
N VAL A 46 -11.14 -15.82 1.60
CA VAL A 46 -9.92 -15.33 2.23
C VAL A 46 -9.20 -16.47 2.92
N ASN A 47 -7.94 -16.69 2.55
CA ASN A 47 -7.07 -17.59 3.30
C ASN A 47 -6.60 -16.91 4.59
N TYR A 48 -7.34 -17.15 5.67
CA TYR A 48 -7.04 -16.61 7.01
C TYR A 48 -5.63 -16.95 7.50
N ALA A 49 -5.09 -18.12 7.18
CA ALA A 49 -3.73 -18.48 7.58
C ALA A 49 -2.68 -17.61 6.88
N ALA A 50 -2.88 -17.35 5.58
CA ALA A 50 -2.00 -16.44 4.83
C ALA A 50 -2.13 -15.00 5.34
N MET A 51 -3.35 -14.55 5.65
CA MET A 51 -3.59 -13.22 6.22
C MET A 51 -2.94 -13.05 7.59
N ASN A 52 -3.12 -14.04 8.49
CA ASN A 52 -2.50 -13.99 9.81
C ASN A 52 -0.98 -13.96 9.72
N ARG A 53 -0.40 -14.69 8.77
CA ARG A 53 1.04 -14.62 8.50
C ARG A 53 1.47 -13.22 8.06
N LEU A 54 0.73 -12.57 7.17
CA LEU A 54 1.02 -11.20 6.73
C LEU A 54 0.95 -10.19 7.89
N VAL A 55 -0.08 -10.30 8.74
CA VAL A 55 -0.21 -9.46 9.93
C VAL A 55 0.97 -9.69 10.87
N MET A 56 1.33 -10.95 11.09
CA MET A 56 2.43 -11.32 11.95
C MET A 56 3.78 -10.81 11.43
N ASP A 57 4.04 -10.96 10.12
CA ASP A 57 5.23 -10.43 9.46
C ASP A 57 5.33 -8.91 9.65
N TYR A 58 4.22 -8.18 9.52
CA TYR A 58 4.18 -6.74 9.75
C TYR A 58 4.54 -6.39 11.20
N LEU A 59 3.92 -7.02 12.20
CA LEU A 59 4.19 -6.75 13.62
C LEU A 59 5.65 -7.00 13.98
N VAL A 60 6.24 -8.03 13.38
CA VAL A 60 7.64 -8.42 13.53
C VAL A 60 8.61 -7.50 12.78
N ILE A 61 8.24 -6.99 11.61
CA ILE A 61 9.11 -6.08 10.84
C ILE A 61 9.13 -4.71 11.50
N GLU A 62 7.97 -4.22 11.93
CA GLU A 62 7.84 -2.90 12.57
C GLU A 62 8.34 -2.89 14.00
N GLY A 63 8.39 -4.04 14.68
CA GLY A 63 8.93 -4.09 16.03
C GLY A 63 7.91 -4.06 17.15
N HIS A 64 6.64 -4.26 16.83
CA HIS A 64 5.56 -4.24 17.80
C HIS A 64 5.53 -5.55 18.60
N LYS A 65 6.46 -5.69 19.54
CA LYS A 65 6.65 -6.91 20.33
C LYS A 65 5.38 -7.34 21.05
N GLU A 66 4.78 -6.44 21.83
CA GLU A 66 3.60 -6.74 22.64
C GLU A 66 2.41 -7.15 21.75
N ALA A 67 2.23 -6.46 20.62
CA ALA A 67 1.19 -6.80 19.66
C ALA A 67 1.44 -8.15 18.98
N ALA A 68 2.70 -8.47 18.63
CA ALA A 68 3.07 -9.76 18.06
C ALA A 68 2.83 -10.92 19.05
N GLU A 69 3.14 -10.72 20.34
CA GLU A 69 2.91 -11.72 21.39
C GLU A 69 1.41 -12.00 21.60
N CYS A 70 0.59 -10.94 21.70
CA CYS A 70 -0.87 -11.10 21.79
C CYS A 70 -1.44 -11.74 20.53
N PHE A 71 -1.02 -11.29 19.35
CA PHE A 71 -1.51 -11.82 18.07
C PHE A 71 -1.13 -13.28 17.87
N MET A 72 0.06 -13.71 18.32
CA MET A 72 0.47 -15.11 18.31
C MET A 72 -0.43 -15.96 19.21
N ALA A 73 -0.73 -15.48 20.41
CA ALA A 73 -1.59 -16.18 21.37
C ALA A 73 -3.04 -16.31 20.86
N GLU A 74 -3.55 -15.29 20.16
CA GLU A 74 -4.91 -15.27 19.62
C GLU A 74 -5.06 -16.06 18.31
N SER A 75 -4.11 -15.90 17.38
CA SER A 75 -4.21 -16.48 16.04
C SER A 75 -3.55 -17.86 15.90
N GLY A 76 -2.74 -18.27 16.89
CA GLY A 76 -1.90 -19.48 16.81
C GLY A 76 -0.81 -19.41 15.73
N THR A 77 -0.56 -18.22 15.17
CA THR A 77 0.42 -18.04 14.10
C THR A 77 1.82 -17.94 14.69
N GLU A 78 2.61 -18.99 14.55
CA GLU A 78 4.00 -19.00 15.00
C GLU A 78 4.91 -18.18 14.09
N VAL A 79 5.92 -17.55 14.69
CA VAL A 79 7.00 -16.86 13.96
C VAL A 79 8.29 -17.63 14.20
N GLY A 80 9.01 -17.95 13.12
CA GLY A 80 10.29 -18.66 13.18
C GLY A 80 11.47 -17.87 13.79
N ILE A 81 11.19 -16.81 14.55
CA ILE A 81 12.19 -15.99 15.22
C ILE A 81 11.76 -15.72 16.67
N ASP A 82 12.76 -15.58 17.56
CA ASP A 82 12.50 -15.24 18.95
C ASP A 82 12.07 -13.78 19.08
N LEU A 83 10.82 -13.54 19.48
CA LEU A 83 10.24 -12.21 19.70
C LEU A 83 11.01 -11.39 20.75
N LYS A 84 11.82 -12.02 21.60
CA LYS A 84 12.70 -11.30 22.53
C LYS A 84 13.80 -10.52 21.81
N THR A 85 14.29 -11.02 20.68
CA THR A 85 15.31 -10.36 19.85
C THR A 85 14.74 -9.17 19.06
N LEU A 86 13.41 -9.09 18.95
CA LEU A 86 12.75 -8.01 18.21
C LEU A 86 13.03 -6.64 18.85
N GLY A 87 12.94 -6.56 20.18
CA GLY A 87 13.20 -5.33 20.91
C GLY A 87 14.61 -4.79 20.64
N GLU A 88 15.61 -5.66 20.55
CA GLU A 88 16.98 -5.28 20.24
C GLU A 88 17.13 -4.73 18.81
N ARG A 89 16.46 -5.34 17.83
CA ARG A 89 16.46 -4.87 16.42
C ARG A 89 15.81 -3.50 16.28
N VAL A 90 14.70 -3.26 16.98
CA VAL A 90 14.01 -1.96 17.02
C VAL A 90 14.89 -0.92 17.71
N ALA A 91 15.49 -1.29 18.83
CA ALA A 91 16.39 -0.46 19.60
C ALA A 91 17.65 -0.05 18.81
N ILE A 92 18.17 -0.91 17.93
CA ILE A 92 19.23 -0.58 16.99
C ILE A 92 18.71 0.37 15.90
N ARG A 93 17.58 0.04 15.26
CA ARG A 93 16.98 0.87 14.20
C ARG A 93 16.73 2.30 14.67
N SER A 94 16.09 2.46 15.82
CA SER A 94 15.80 3.77 16.42
C SER A 94 17.08 4.55 16.76
N ALA A 95 18.14 3.87 17.23
CA ALA A 95 19.44 4.52 17.47
C ALA A 95 20.12 5.00 16.18
N VAL A 96 19.92 4.27 15.07
CA VAL A 96 20.40 4.69 13.73
C VAL A 96 19.58 5.87 13.22
N GLU A 97 18.25 5.79 13.24
CA GLU A 97 17.33 6.83 12.75
C GLU A 97 17.45 8.14 13.52
N SER A 98 17.80 8.08 14.81
CA SER A 98 18.04 9.26 15.66
C SER A 98 19.45 9.87 15.51
N GLY A 99 20.30 9.31 14.65
CA GLY A 99 21.69 9.75 14.48
C GLY A 99 22.61 9.39 15.66
N CYS A 100 22.14 8.56 16.61
CA CYS A 100 22.92 8.11 17.76
C CYS A 100 23.79 6.90 17.41
N VAL A 101 24.74 7.12 16.51
CA VAL A 101 25.62 6.09 15.93
C VAL A 101 26.40 5.30 17.00
N ALA A 102 26.87 5.96 18.05
CA ALA A 102 27.65 5.31 19.12
C ALA A 102 26.81 4.26 19.89
N GLU A 103 25.54 4.58 20.19
CA GLU A 103 24.63 3.66 20.86
C GLU A 103 24.19 2.52 19.93
N ALA A 104 23.91 2.82 18.65
CA ALA A 104 23.64 1.78 17.65
C ALA A 104 24.81 0.79 17.54
N LEU A 105 26.04 1.30 17.43
CA LEU A 105 27.25 0.50 17.31
C LEU A 105 27.51 -0.37 18.54
N LYS A 106 27.32 0.20 19.74
CA LYS A 106 27.46 -0.52 21.01
C LYS A 106 26.45 -1.67 21.11
N ARG A 107 25.18 -1.41 20.76
CA ARG A 107 24.11 -2.42 20.77
C ARG A 107 24.40 -3.54 19.78
N VAL A 108 24.78 -3.23 18.54
CA VAL A 108 25.13 -4.26 17.54
C VAL A 108 26.31 -5.13 18.00
N LYS A 109 27.33 -4.54 18.62
CA LYS A 109 28.45 -5.29 19.22
C LYS A 109 28.01 -6.18 20.39
N GLN A 110 27.09 -5.70 21.23
CA GLN A 110 26.54 -6.49 22.35
C GLN A 110 25.70 -7.68 21.87
N LEU A 111 25.03 -7.58 20.72
CA LEU A 111 24.34 -8.69 20.06
C LEU A 111 25.30 -9.73 19.44
N GLY A 112 26.62 -9.54 19.53
CA GLY A 112 27.60 -10.50 18.99
C GLY A 112 27.55 -10.66 17.47
N LEU A 113 26.91 -9.72 16.77
CA LEU A 113 26.80 -9.77 15.32
C LEU A 113 28.16 -9.39 14.72
N ALA A 114 28.95 -10.40 14.34
CA ALA A 114 30.18 -10.23 13.56
C ALA A 114 29.94 -9.53 12.20
N VAL A 115 28.70 -9.19 11.86
CA VAL A 115 28.31 -8.45 10.65
C VAL A 115 29.05 -7.12 10.50
N LEU A 116 29.38 -6.43 11.60
CA LEU A 116 30.16 -5.18 11.53
C LEU A 116 31.64 -5.41 11.25
N ASP A 117 32.17 -6.56 11.67
CA ASP A 117 33.55 -6.95 11.43
C ASP A 117 33.71 -7.59 10.04
N ASN A 118 32.66 -8.23 9.54
CA ASN A 118 32.61 -8.92 8.25
C ASN A 118 32.07 -8.06 7.10
N ASN A 119 31.45 -6.90 7.38
CA ASN A 119 30.92 -5.99 6.36
C ASN A 119 31.43 -4.55 6.56
N PRO A 120 32.59 -4.22 5.97
CA PRO A 120 33.20 -2.89 6.05
C PRO A 120 32.30 -1.78 5.50
N TYR A 121 31.47 -2.09 4.49
CA TYR A 121 30.53 -1.14 3.89
C TYR A 121 29.44 -0.76 4.87
N LEU A 122 28.82 -1.74 5.54
CA LEU A 122 27.82 -1.48 6.58
C LEU A 122 28.40 -0.64 7.72
N ARG A 123 29.65 -0.93 8.13
CA ARG A 123 30.36 -0.20 9.18
C ARG A 123 30.61 1.26 8.79
N PHE A 124 30.93 1.51 7.52
CA PHE A 124 31.12 2.87 7.00
C PHE A 124 29.80 3.64 6.89
N SER A 125 28.75 3.01 6.33
CA SER A 125 27.41 3.63 6.21
C SER A 125 26.81 4.04 7.55
N ILE A 126 27.14 3.31 8.63
CA ILE A 126 26.69 3.64 9.98
C ILE A 126 27.51 4.79 10.60
N MET A 127 28.77 5.01 10.17
CA MET A 127 29.69 5.95 10.82
C MET A 127 29.71 7.35 10.16
N GLN A 128 29.15 7.51 8.97
CA GLN A 128 29.01 8.81 8.32
C GLN A 128 27.68 9.48 8.71
N PRO A 129 27.68 10.79 9.01
CA PRO A 129 26.48 11.55 9.34
C PRO A 129 25.56 11.79 8.13
#